data_AF-A0A5D0TUM8-F1
#
_entry.id   AF-A0A5D0TUM8-F1
#
_cell.length_a   1.000
_cell.length_b   1.000
_cell.length_c   1.000
_cell.angle_alpha   90.00
_cell.angle_beta   90.00
_cell.angle_gamma   90.00
#
_symmetry.space_group_name_H-M   'P 1'
#
loop_
_entity.id
_entity.type
_entity.pdbx_description
1 polymer ?
#
loop_
_entity_poly.entity_id
_entity_poly.type
_entity_poly.pdbx_seq_one_letter_code
_entity_poly.pdbx_strand_id
1 'polypeptide(L)'
;MKTVQTRTNASLYSWDVRCHDSRRAGPGGISADRRRAVAALAEALSAERGGASGAVWAVRLKPGRHPEYCYDGLIAKGFCDPTSGAVTVEAPTPAYA
;
A
#
# COMPACT_ATOMS: atom_id res chain seq x y z
N MET A 1 36.71 11.38 -2.32
CA MET A 1 36.03 10.20 -2.89
C MET A 1 34.87 9.85 -1.97
N LYS A 2 33.63 9.90 -2.48
CA LYS A 2 32.42 9.67 -1.68
C LYS A 2 32.23 8.17 -1.46
N THR A 3 32.20 7.74 -0.21
CA THR A 3 31.85 6.38 0.19
C THR A 3 30.43 6.09 -0.28
N VAL A 4 30.31 5.15 -1.23
CA VAL A 4 29.02 4.63 -1.71
C VAL A 4 28.38 3.90 -0.54
N GLN A 5 27.37 4.55 0.04
CA GLN A 5 26.57 3.97 1.10
C GLN A 5 25.57 3.01 0.46
N THR A 6 25.99 1.77 0.22
CA THR A 6 25.10 0.68 -0.22
C THR A 6 24.18 0.28 0.94
N ARG A 7 23.17 1.09 1.26
CA ARG A 7 22.04 0.67 2.13
C ARG A 7 21.00 -0.07 1.28
N THR A 8 21.35 -1.27 0.85
CA THR A 8 20.45 -2.16 0.10
C THR A 8 19.43 -2.79 1.06
N ASN A 9 18.39 -2.04 1.45
CA ASN A 9 17.11 -2.54 1.98
C ASN A 9 16.20 -1.37 2.43
N ALA A 10 15.98 -0.38 1.55
CA ALA A 10 14.92 0.60 1.84
C ALA A 10 13.57 -0.12 1.77
N SER A 11 12.87 -0.23 2.89
CA SER A 11 11.49 -0.71 2.92
C SER A 11 10.66 0.19 2.01
N LEU A 12 10.10 -0.40 0.95
CA LEU A 12 9.12 0.23 0.08
C LEU A 12 7.73 -0.08 0.61
N TYR A 13 6.76 0.73 0.20
CA TYR A 13 5.37 0.61 0.59
C TYR A 13 4.54 0.51 -0.68
N SER A 14 4.10 -0.70 -0.99
CA SER A 14 3.19 -0.96 -2.11
C SER A 14 1.76 -0.78 -1.64
N TRP A 15 0.93 -0.13 -2.44
CA TRP A 15 -0.49 0.03 -2.14
C TRP A 15 -1.34 -0.31 -3.36
N ASP A 16 -2.52 -0.85 -3.10
CA ASP A 16 -3.50 -1.23 -4.11
C ASP A 16 -4.92 -0.93 -3.61
N VAL A 17 -5.79 -0.58 -4.56
CA VAL A 17 -7.24 -0.46 -4.38
C VAL A 17 -7.93 -1.54 -5.20
N ARG A 18 -8.90 -2.18 -4.58
CA ARG A 18 -9.86 -3.11 -5.17
C ARG A 18 -11.18 -2.37 -5.28
N CYS A 19 -11.53 -2.05 -6.52
CA CYS A 19 -12.83 -1.49 -6.86
C CYS A 19 -13.94 -2.52 -6.64
N HIS A 20 -15.17 -2.03 -6.45
CA HIS A 20 -16.35 -2.90 -6.40
C HIS A 20 -16.57 -3.68 -7.72
N ASP A 21 -16.18 -3.09 -8.87
CA ASP A 21 -16.18 -3.81 -10.14
C ASP A 21 -14.95 -4.73 -10.23
N SER A 22 -15.19 -6.03 -10.05
CA SER A 22 -14.15 -7.07 -10.10
C SER A 22 -13.47 -7.20 -11.47
N ARG A 23 -13.96 -6.53 -12.51
CA ARG A 23 -13.36 -6.52 -13.86
C ARG A 23 -12.34 -5.40 -14.05
N ARG A 24 -12.24 -4.45 -13.11
CA ARG A 24 -11.29 -3.33 -13.17
C ARG A 24 -10.24 -3.47 -12.08
N ALA A 25 -8.97 -3.52 -12.49
CA ALA A 25 -7.87 -3.29 -11.56
C ALA A 25 -7.99 -1.85 -11.02
N GLY A 26 -8.09 -1.71 -9.69
CA GLY A 26 -8.12 -0.39 -9.08
C GLY A 26 -6.74 0.25 -9.07
N PRO A 27 -6.67 1.55 -8.73
CA PRO A 27 -5.41 2.28 -8.66
C PRO A 27 -4.44 1.65 -7.65
N GLY A 28 -3.15 1.78 -7.93
CA GLY A 28 -2.10 1.27 -7.07
C GLY A 28 -0.76 1.94 -7.35
N GLY A 29 0.20 1.72 -6.47
CA GLY A 29 1.53 2.31 -6.61
C GLY A 29 2.52 1.83 -5.57
N ILE A 30 3.72 2.43 -5.61
CA ILE A 30 4.80 2.16 -4.68
C ILE A 30 5.45 3.46 -4.22
N SER A 31 5.82 3.54 -2.94
CA SER A 31 6.48 4.70 -2.34
C SER A 31 7.61 4.25 -1.43
N ALA A 32 8.68 5.03 -1.31
CA ALA A 32 9.71 4.84 -0.29
C ALA A 32 9.31 5.41 1.08
N ASP A 33 8.19 6.15 1.14
CA ASP A 33 7.67 6.78 2.36
C ASP A 33 6.31 6.16 2.73
N ARG A 34 6.25 5.62 3.96
CA ARG A 34 5.07 5.00 4.55
C ARG A 34 3.86 5.93 4.57
N ARG A 35 4.04 7.16 5.04
CA ARG A 35 2.96 8.14 5.20
C ARG A 35 2.41 8.55 3.84
N ARG A 36 3.29 8.73 2.84
CA ARG A 36 2.86 9.01 1.47
C ARG A 36 2.08 7.86 0.85
N ALA A 37 2.48 6.61 1.09
CA ALA A 37 1.72 5.45 0.59
C ALA A 37 0.32 5.36 1.22
N VAL A 38 0.22 5.59 2.53
CA VAL A 38 -1.06 5.59 3.25
C VAL A 38 -1.97 6.74 2.79
N ALA A 39 -1.41 7.94 2.59
CA ALA A 39 -2.18 9.07 2.07
C ALA A 39 -2.65 8.81 0.62
N ALA A 40 -1.78 8.27 -0.24
CA ALA A 40 -2.14 7.91 -1.61
C ALA A 40 -3.26 6.86 -1.67
N LEU A 41 -3.24 5.88 -0.76
CA LEU A 41 -4.33 4.93 -0.62
C LEU A 41 -5.65 5.64 -0.25
N ALA A 42 -5.63 6.54 0.73
CA ALA A 42 -6.84 7.26 1.17
C ALA A 42 -7.44 8.14 0.06
N GLU A 43 -6.59 8.85 -0.68
CA GLU A 43 -6.99 9.63 -1.85
C GLU A 43 -7.60 8.75 -2.93
N ALA A 44 -6.94 7.62 -3.24
CA ALA A 44 -7.42 6.68 -4.24
C ALA A 44 -8.77 6.04 -3.87
N LEU A 45 -8.98 5.72 -2.60
CA LEU A 45 -10.26 5.22 -2.10
C LEU A 45 -11.36 6.29 -2.16
N SER A 46 -11.03 7.56 -1.91
CA SER A 46 -11.97 8.68 -1.96
C SER A 46 -12.40 8.99 -3.40
N ALA A 47 -11.52 8.74 -4.37
CA ALA A 47 -11.80 8.96 -5.79
C ALA A 47 -12.64 7.85 -6.44
N GLU A 48 -12.74 6.68 -5.80
CA GLU A 48 -13.51 5.55 -6.31
C GLU A 48 -14.99 5.64 -5.91
N ARG A 49 -15.87 5.10 -6.76
CA ARG A 49 -17.29 4.94 -6.41
C ARG A 49 -17.38 3.96 -5.23
N GLY A 50 -18.18 4.32 -4.23
CA GLY A 50 -18.21 3.72 -2.90
C GLY A 50 -18.20 2.18 -2.84
N GLY A 51 -17.68 1.64 -1.75
CA GLY A 51 -17.43 0.19 -1.58
C GLY A 51 -16.04 -0.26 -2.04
N ALA A 52 -15.15 0.67 -2.39
CA ALA A 52 -13.75 0.35 -2.66
C ALA A 52 -13.02 -0.03 -1.37
N SER A 53 -12.09 -0.97 -1.48
CA SER A 53 -11.20 -1.37 -0.38
C SER A 53 -9.77 -1.39 -0.86
N GLY A 54 -8.80 -1.34 0.05
CA GLY A 54 -7.40 -1.40 -0.36
C GLY A 54 -6.46 -1.65 0.80
N ALA A 55 -5.18 -1.80 0.48
CA ALA A 55 -4.16 -2.12 1.46
C ALA A 55 -2.85 -1.43 1.14
N VAL A 56 -2.06 -1.19 2.18
CA VAL A 56 -0.64 -0.84 2.07
C VAL A 56 0.18 -1.96 2.67
N TRP A 57 1.19 -2.42 1.95
CA TRP A 57 2.11 -3.46 2.35
C TRP A 57 3.54 -2.90 2.40
N ALA A 58 4.29 -3.25 3.44
CA ALA A 58 5.73 -3.11 3.41
C ALA A 58 6.30 -4.19 2.49
N VAL A 59 7.13 -3.77 1.55
CA VAL A 59 7.80 -4.66 0.60
C VAL A 59 9.28 -4.33 0.53
N ARG A 60 10.09 -5.35 0.30
CA ARG A 60 11.51 -5.21 -0.05
C ARG A 60 11.74 -5.73 -1.46
N LEU A 61 12.54 -5.01 -2.22
CA LEU A 61 13.02 -5.51 -3.49
C LEU A 61 14.16 -6.50 -3.22
N LYS A 62 13.98 -7.75 -3.64
CA LYS A 62 15.03 -8.76 -3.62
C LYS A 62 15.78 -8.69 -4.96
N PRO A 63 17.02 -8.18 -4.99
CA PRO A 63 17.79 -8.16 -6.22
C PRO A 63 18.24 -9.58 -6.58
N GLY A 64 18.11 -9.94 -7.86
CA GLY A 64 18.48 -11.25 -8.38
C GLY A 64 18.34 -11.27 -9.90
N ARG A 65 18.61 -12.43 -10.52
CA ARG A 65 18.42 -12.64 -11.97
C ARG A 65 16.99 -12.32 -12.42
N HIS A 66 16.03 -12.52 -11.51
CA HIS A 66 14.65 -12.06 -11.61
C HIS A 66 14.35 -11.25 -10.35
N PRO A 67 14.24 -9.90 -10.45
CA PRO A 67 13.89 -9.07 -9.30
C PRO A 67 12.47 -9.36 -8.83
N GLU A 68 12.29 -9.52 -7.52
CA GLU A 68 11.00 -9.87 -6.92
C GLU A 68 10.71 -8.95 -5.72
N TYR A 69 9.43 -8.69 -5.48
CA TYR A 69 9.00 -8.03 -4.25
C TYR A 69 8.72 -9.09 -3.17
N CYS A 70 9.44 -9.00 -2.06
CA CYS A 70 9.11 -9.72 -0.84
C CYS A 70 8.17 -8.85 0.01
N TYR A 71 7.02 -9.38 0.38
CA TYR A 71 6.04 -8.68 1.23
C TYR A 71 6.36 -8.97 2.69
N ASP A 72 6.76 -7.95 3.43
CA ASP A 72 7.23 -8.06 4.82
C ASP A 72 6.11 -7.86 5.84
N GLY A 73 4.98 -7.31 5.43
CA GLY A 73 3.82 -7.17 6.31
C GLY A 73 2.80 -6.15 5.83
N LEU A 74 1.58 -6.31 6.34
CA LEU A 74 0.50 -5.35 6.14
C LEU A 74 0.75 -4.13 7.02
N ILE A 75 0.64 -2.95 6.43
CA ILE A 75 0.87 -1.66 7.10
C ILE A 75 -0.43 -0.93 7.41
N ALA A 76 -1.39 -1.00 6.48
CA ALA A 76 -2.70 -0.42 6.66
C ALA A 76 -3.73 -1.11 5.76
N LYS A 77 -4.99 -1.09 6.18
CA LYS A 77 -6.15 -1.41 5.35
C LYS A 77 -7.01 -0.17 5.25
N GLY A 78 -7.56 0.05 4.06
CA GLY A 78 -8.49 1.14 3.81
C GLY A 78 -9.80 0.63 3.25
N PHE A 79 -10.88 1.33 3.59
CA PHE A 79 -12.22 1.07 3.06
C PHE A 79 -12.95 2.40 2.85
N CYS A 80 -13.66 2.50 1.73
CA CYS A 80 -14.56 3.60 1.41
C CYS A 80 -16.00 3.14 1.61
N ASP A 81 -16.67 3.71 2.60
CA ASP A 81 -18.05 3.39 2.92
C ASP A 81 -18.98 3.71 1.74
N PRO A 82 -19.75 2.74 1.22
CA PRO A 82 -20.57 2.95 0.03
C PRO A 82 -21.74 3.90 0.25
N THR A 83 -22.16 4.13 1.50
CA THR A 83 -23.34 4.94 1.83
C THR A 83 -22.98 6.41 2.07
N SER A 84 -21.91 6.65 2.81
CA SER A 84 -21.46 7.98 3.23
C SER A 84 -20.29 8.51 2.40
N GLY A 85 -19.59 7.65 1.66
CA GLY A 85 -18.32 7.99 1.01
C GLY A 85 -17.17 8.21 1.99
N ALA A 86 -17.36 7.94 3.28
CA ALA A 86 -16.33 8.11 4.29
C ALA A 86 -15.21 7.09 4.07
N VAL A 87 -13.96 7.58 4.03
CA VAL A 87 -12.78 6.73 3.92
C VAL A 87 -12.18 6.52 5.31
N THR A 88 -11.98 5.26 5.66
CA THR A 88 -11.28 4.86 6.88
C THR A 88 -10.02 4.12 6.49
N VAL A 89 -8.87 4.50 7.06
CA VAL A 89 -7.60 3.80 6.87
C VAL A 89 -6.99 3.50 8.23
N GLU A 90 -6.81 2.22 8.53
CA GLU A 90 -6.39 1.75 9.84
C GLU A 90 -5.15 0.87 9.71
N ALA A 91 -4.23 1.01 10.67
CA ALA A 91 -3.16 0.05 10.82
C ALA A 91 -3.76 -1.30 11.29
N PRO A 92 -3.25 -2.45 10.82
CA PRO A 92 -3.67 -3.72 11.38
C PRO A 92 -3.39 -3.71 12.88
N THR A 93 -4.42 -4.02 13.66
CA THR A 93 -4.24 -4.28 15.08
C THR A 93 -3.27 -5.47 15.20
N PRO A 94 -2.20 -5.36 16.00
CA PRO A 94 -1.39 -6.53 16.28
C PRO A 94 -2.32 -7.57 16.93
N ALA A 95 -2.47 -8.71 16.28
CA ALA A 95 -3.01 -9.88 16.95
C ALA A 95 -2.08 -10.13 18.15
N TYR A 96 -2.64 -10.13 19.35
CA TYR A 96 -1.88 -10.26 20.59
C TYR A 96 -0.92 -11.47 20.52
N ALA A 97 0.33 -11.20 20.94
CA ALA A 97 1.48 -12.04 21.35
C ALA A 97 1.48 -13.55 21.04
#